data_AF-A0A562PT91-F1
#
_entry.id   AF-A0A562PT91-F1
#
_cell.length_a   1.000
_cell.length_b   1.000
_cell.length_c   1.000
_cell.angle_alpha   90.00
_cell.angle_beta   90.00
_cell.angle_gamma   90.00
#
_symmetry.space_group_name_H-M   'P 1'
#
loop_
_entity.id
_entity.type
_entity.pdbx_description
1 polymer ?
#
loop_
_entity_poly.entity_id
_entity_poly.type
_entity_poly.pdbx_seq_one_letter_code
_entity_poly.pdbx_strand_id
1 'polypeptide(L)'
;MNALRTLLLLCCLATNANAAPPTYELTNTEVRDIHAAALKRDYQVFVALPDSYRDSTRRYPVVFVVDADYGFAVTRNIAQRLHKHARMEEVIVVALSYSRGDSPVYSRTRDYTPTVPRGSARKQDPLGRALVSGEAAAYARFVTGDVFALVAANYRADMRRKIFVGHSYGGLLGLEILFTRPDAFQHYILGSPSLWFDRGVMFDRERDYAAAHKDLPASVFFGIGARETLARGRKRSRAEEEADMVADLREFDQALASHRYPGLTTRVKVFADEDHASVFPLVLTHGLRAWLKSGK
;
A
#
# COMPACT_ATOMS: atom_id res chain seq x y z
N MET A 1 -55.15 66.39 -10.23
CA MET A 1 -54.59 65.03 -10.42
C MET A 1 -53.16 65.16 -10.94
N ASN A 2 -52.18 65.30 -10.05
CA ASN A 2 -50.75 65.22 -10.38
C ASN A 2 -50.18 64.03 -9.61
N ALA A 3 -49.98 62.91 -10.29
CA ALA A 3 -49.36 61.73 -9.72
C ALA A 3 -47.85 61.75 -10.00
N LEU A 4 -47.11 61.71 -8.90
CA LEU A 4 -45.67 61.81 -8.73
C LEU A 4 -44.94 60.61 -9.39
N ARG A 5 -43.95 60.89 -10.23
CA ARG A 5 -42.98 59.88 -10.73
C ARG A 5 -41.86 59.73 -9.70
N THR A 6 -41.82 58.61 -8.99
CA THR A 6 -40.67 58.22 -8.17
C THR A 6 -39.87 57.17 -8.92
N LEU A 7 -38.70 57.55 -9.40
CA LEU A 7 -37.71 56.67 -10.03
C LEU A 7 -36.88 56.02 -8.91
N LEU A 8 -37.10 54.73 -8.63
CA LEU A 8 -36.25 53.97 -7.71
C LEU A 8 -35.02 53.48 -8.46
N LEU A 9 -33.86 54.05 -8.14
CA LEU A 9 -32.55 53.58 -8.58
C LEU A 9 -32.22 52.31 -7.77
N LEU A 10 -32.32 51.12 -8.38
CA LEU A 10 -31.82 49.88 -7.78
C LEU A 10 -30.27 49.90 -7.86
N CYS A 11 -29.62 50.23 -6.75
CA CYS A 11 -28.20 49.96 -6.58
C CYS A 11 -27.99 48.43 -6.54
N CYS A 12 -27.51 47.86 -7.63
CA CYS A 12 -26.93 46.52 -7.64
C CYS A 12 -25.65 46.52 -6.79
N LEU A 13 -25.80 46.21 -5.50
CA LEU A 13 -24.68 45.74 -4.68
C LEU A 13 -24.28 44.36 -5.21
N ALA A 14 -23.29 44.32 -6.11
CA ALA A 14 -22.62 43.09 -6.48
C ALA A 14 -21.93 42.55 -5.21
N THR A 15 -22.58 41.57 -4.57
CA THR A 15 -21.95 40.75 -3.55
C THR A 15 -20.86 39.93 -4.24
N ASN A 16 -19.60 40.36 -4.11
CA ASN A 16 -18.47 39.48 -4.34
C ASN A 16 -18.55 38.37 -3.28
N ALA A 17 -19.31 37.32 -3.58
CA ALA A 17 -19.24 36.09 -2.84
C ALA A 17 -17.78 35.62 -2.90
N ASN A 18 -17.12 35.55 -1.75
CA ASN A 18 -15.79 34.95 -1.63
C ASN A 18 -15.89 33.50 -2.08
N ALA A 19 -15.62 33.24 -3.36
CA ALA A 19 -15.44 31.88 -3.85
C ALA A 19 -14.29 31.26 -3.04
N ALA A 20 -14.51 30.06 -2.51
CA ALA A 20 -13.45 29.32 -1.84
C ALA A 20 -12.25 29.19 -2.80
N PRO A 21 -11.00 29.29 -2.30
CA PRO A 21 -9.83 29.09 -3.14
C PRO A 21 -9.92 27.71 -3.81
N PRO A 22 -9.46 27.57 -5.07
CA PRO A 22 -9.50 26.30 -5.77
C PRO A 22 -8.68 25.25 -5.00
N THR A 23 -9.17 24.01 -4.99
CA THR A 23 -8.45 22.87 -4.41
C THR A 23 -7.23 22.52 -5.26
N TYR A 24 -6.16 22.08 -4.60
CA TYR A 24 -5.00 21.54 -5.31
C TYR A 24 -5.31 20.14 -5.86
N GLU A 25 -5.33 20.01 -7.18
CA GLU A 25 -5.54 18.73 -7.86
C GLU A 25 -4.23 18.16 -8.39
N LEU A 26 -4.11 16.85 -8.25
CA LEU A 26 -2.94 16.14 -8.74
C LEU A 26 -3.17 15.75 -10.20
N THR A 27 -2.38 16.30 -11.11
CA THR A 27 -2.50 16.02 -12.55
C THR A 27 -2.30 14.54 -12.86
N ASN A 28 -2.97 14.05 -13.91
CA ASN A 28 -2.92 12.65 -14.36
C ASN A 28 -3.35 11.65 -13.28
N THR A 29 -4.23 12.07 -12.37
CA THR A 29 -4.82 11.17 -11.37
C THR A 29 -6.32 11.04 -11.54
N GLU A 30 -6.85 9.88 -11.18
CA GLU A 30 -8.28 9.60 -11.14
C GLU A 30 -8.61 8.62 -10.00
N VAL A 31 -9.89 8.56 -9.63
CA VAL A 31 -10.41 7.60 -8.65
C VAL A 31 -11.52 6.79 -9.28
N ARG A 32 -11.46 5.48 -9.11
CA ARG A 32 -12.46 4.51 -9.59
C ARG A 32 -13.11 3.83 -8.40
N ASP A 33 -14.43 3.88 -8.31
CA ASP A 33 -15.15 3.04 -7.35
C ASP A 33 -15.14 1.59 -7.81
N ILE A 34 -15.06 0.65 -6.87
CA ILE A 34 -15.12 -0.79 -7.14
C ILE A 34 -15.88 -1.51 -6.03
N HIS A 35 -16.86 -2.32 -6.41
CA HIS A 35 -17.62 -3.15 -5.49
C HIS A 35 -16.95 -4.52 -5.34
N ALA A 36 -16.50 -4.86 -4.12
CA ALA A 36 -15.96 -6.18 -3.81
C ALA A 36 -17.10 -7.14 -3.46
N ALA A 37 -17.73 -7.74 -4.47
CA ALA A 37 -18.95 -8.54 -4.29
C ALA A 37 -18.81 -9.67 -3.24
N ALA A 38 -17.69 -10.40 -3.27
CA ALA A 38 -17.42 -11.47 -2.31
C ALA A 38 -17.22 -10.99 -0.87
N LEU A 39 -16.76 -9.74 -0.71
CA LEU A 39 -16.52 -9.10 0.59
C LEU A 39 -17.71 -8.26 1.07
N LYS A 40 -18.70 -8.05 0.18
CA LYS A 40 -19.92 -7.24 0.40
C LYS A 40 -19.62 -5.83 0.88
N ARG A 41 -18.66 -5.17 0.22
CA ARG A 41 -18.24 -3.80 0.57
C ARG A 41 -17.62 -3.09 -0.62
N ASP A 42 -17.61 -1.76 -0.56
CA ASP A 42 -17.12 -0.91 -1.63
C ASP A 42 -15.75 -0.33 -1.28
N TYR A 43 -14.88 -0.25 -2.27
CA TYR A 43 -13.57 0.40 -2.18
C TYR A 43 -13.42 1.42 -3.30
N GLN A 44 -12.33 2.15 -3.22
CA GLN A 44 -11.84 3.01 -4.28
C GLN A 44 -10.44 2.58 -4.70
N VAL A 45 -10.17 2.75 -5.98
CA VAL A 45 -8.85 2.55 -6.59
C VAL A 45 -8.38 3.90 -7.12
N PHE A 46 -7.30 4.40 -6.56
CA PHE A 46 -6.70 5.68 -6.94
C PHE A 46 -5.62 5.38 -7.98
N VAL A 47 -5.69 6.01 -9.14
CA VAL A 47 -4.78 5.74 -10.25
C VAL A 47 -4.02 6.99 -10.61
N ALA A 48 -2.70 6.88 -10.74
CA ALA A 48 -1.85 7.90 -11.32
C ALA A 48 -1.22 7.35 -12.60
N LEU A 49 -1.43 8.05 -13.69
CA LEU A 49 -0.86 7.72 -15.00
C LEU A 49 0.46 8.47 -15.18
N PRO A 50 1.45 7.84 -15.84
CA PRO A 50 2.72 8.49 -16.16
C PRO A 50 2.53 9.68 -17.10
N ASP A 51 3.50 10.59 -17.13
CA ASP A 51 3.39 11.84 -17.87
C ASP A 51 3.28 11.57 -19.38
N SER A 52 4.00 10.56 -19.88
CA SER A 52 3.92 10.16 -21.30
C SER A 52 2.68 9.35 -21.66
N TYR A 53 1.80 9.02 -20.70
CA TYR A 53 0.69 8.10 -20.94
C TYR A 53 -0.18 8.54 -22.11
N ARG A 54 -0.57 9.82 -22.17
CA ARG A 54 -1.49 10.34 -23.20
C ARG A 54 -0.88 10.36 -24.60
N ASP A 55 0.43 10.55 -24.68
CA ASP A 55 1.15 10.72 -25.94
C ASP A 55 1.81 9.42 -26.42
N SER A 56 1.49 8.29 -25.78
CA SER A 56 2.12 7.00 -26.05
C SER A 56 1.13 5.83 -26.04
N THR A 57 1.40 4.86 -26.91
CA THR A 57 0.71 3.56 -26.97
C THR A 57 1.39 2.49 -26.13
N ARG A 58 2.48 2.82 -25.43
CA ARG A 58 3.22 1.90 -24.56
C ARG A 58 2.33 1.31 -23.47
N ARG A 59 2.64 0.07 -23.08
CA ARG A 59 2.16 -0.53 -21.83
C ARG A 59 3.18 -0.29 -20.72
N TYR A 60 2.69 -0.02 -19.52
CA TYR A 60 3.50 0.38 -18.37
C TYR A 60 3.47 -0.67 -17.27
N PRO A 61 4.59 -0.91 -16.55
CA PRO A 61 4.57 -1.64 -15.30
C PRO A 61 3.61 -0.98 -14.30
N VAL A 62 3.08 -1.78 -13.38
CA VAL A 62 2.09 -1.32 -12.41
C VAL A 62 2.60 -1.47 -11.00
N VAL A 63 2.58 -0.37 -10.24
CA VAL A 63 2.86 -0.35 -8.81
C VAL A 63 1.54 -0.31 -8.06
N PHE A 64 1.19 -1.42 -7.42
CA PHE A 64 0.06 -1.52 -6.51
C PHE A 64 0.51 -1.16 -5.10
N VAL A 65 -0.13 -0.17 -4.48
CA VAL A 65 0.21 0.28 -3.13
C VAL A 65 -1.04 0.31 -2.26
N VAL A 66 -0.94 -0.18 -1.02
CA VAL A 66 -2.04 -0.09 -0.03
C VAL A 66 -1.98 1.21 0.75
N ASP A 67 -2.95 1.42 1.67
CA ASP A 67 -3.05 2.63 2.50
C ASP A 67 -3.13 3.92 1.65
N ALA A 68 -4.03 3.95 0.65
CA ALA A 68 -4.07 4.99 -0.40
C ALA A 68 -4.04 6.44 0.10
N ASP A 69 -4.69 6.75 1.23
CA ASP A 69 -4.75 8.10 1.82
C ASP A 69 -3.35 8.72 2.01
N TYR A 70 -2.34 7.91 2.29
CA TYR A 70 -0.94 8.33 2.39
C TYR A 70 -0.09 7.77 1.24
N GLY A 71 -0.23 6.46 0.98
CA GLY A 71 0.59 5.72 0.03
C GLY A 71 0.48 6.24 -1.40
N PHE A 72 -0.67 6.73 -1.84
CA PHE A 72 -0.89 7.16 -3.22
C PHE A 72 -0.03 8.36 -3.61
N ALA A 73 -0.18 9.47 -2.88
CA ALA A 73 0.51 10.72 -3.19
C ALA A 73 2.03 10.57 -3.05
N VAL A 74 2.50 9.87 -2.00
CA VAL A 74 3.93 9.63 -1.79
C VAL A 74 4.51 8.77 -2.92
N THR A 75 3.87 7.63 -3.23
CA THR A 75 4.37 6.71 -4.26
C THR A 75 4.42 7.36 -5.63
N ARG A 76 3.34 8.05 -6.04
CA ARG A 76 3.29 8.64 -7.37
C ARG A 76 4.29 9.79 -7.54
N ASN A 77 4.47 10.65 -6.52
CA ASN A 77 5.44 11.75 -6.59
C ASN A 77 6.88 11.23 -6.61
N ILE A 78 7.20 10.19 -5.81
CA ILE A 78 8.52 9.54 -5.85
C ILE A 78 8.76 8.91 -7.22
N ALA A 79 7.78 8.18 -7.77
CA ALA A 79 7.91 7.55 -9.08
C ALA A 79 8.15 8.58 -10.19
N GLN A 80 7.38 9.68 -10.22
CA GLN A 80 7.59 10.78 -11.17
C GLN A 80 8.96 11.45 -11.01
N ARG A 81 9.42 11.69 -9.76
CA ARG A 81 10.74 12.26 -9.50
C ARG A 81 11.87 11.34 -9.97
N LEU A 82 11.77 10.04 -9.69
CA LEU A 82 12.74 9.05 -10.11
C LEU A 82 12.77 8.87 -11.64
N HIS A 83 11.62 8.96 -12.30
CA HIS A 83 11.58 9.00 -13.75
C HIS A 83 12.34 10.22 -14.30
N LYS A 84 11.94 11.43 -13.89
CA LYS A 84 12.47 12.71 -14.41
C LYS A 84 13.95 12.90 -14.12
N HIS A 85 14.45 12.42 -12.98
CA HIS A 85 15.80 12.77 -12.50
C HIS A 85 16.72 11.57 -12.27
N ALA A 86 16.22 10.34 -12.36
CA ALA A 86 17.03 9.11 -12.26
C ALA A 86 16.78 8.14 -13.43
N ARG A 87 16.08 8.59 -14.48
CA ARG A 87 15.78 7.83 -15.71
C ARG A 87 15.03 6.52 -15.46
N MET A 88 14.38 6.37 -14.31
CA MET A 88 13.55 5.20 -14.00
C MET A 88 12.44 5.07 -15.05
N GLU A 89 12.12 3.85 -15.46
CA GLU A 89 10.97 3.62 -16.33
C GLU A 89 9.68 4.14 -15.67
N GLU A 90 8.81 4.75 -16.48
CA GLU A 90 7.50 5.21 -16.05
C GLU A 90 6.58 4.04 -15.66
N VAL A 91 5.73 4.28 -14.67
CA VAL A 91 4.80 3.28 -14.14
C VAL A 91 3.41 3.87 -13.96
N ILE A 92 2.40 3.00 -14.03
CA ILE A 92 1.08 3.33 -13.49
C ILE A 92 1.11 3.03 -12.00
N VAL A 93 0.69 3.98 -11.16
CA VAL A 93 0.50 3.76 -9.73
C VAL A 93 -0.97 3.50 -9.48
N VAL A 94 -1.28 2.38 -8.82
CA VAL A 94 -2.63 1.96 -8.45
C VAL A 94 -2.65 1.83 -6.93
N ALA A 95 -3.33 2.73 -6.23
CA ALA A 95 -3.45 2.68 -4.78
C ALA A 95 -4.82 2.16 -4.33
N LEU A 96 -4.81 1.26 -3.35
CA LEU A 96 -5.98 0.61 -2.79
C LEU A 96 -6.45 1.38 -1.55
N SER A 97 -7.67 1.90 -1.58
CA SER A 97 -8.26 2.62 -0.44
C SER A 97 -8.69 1.67 0.67
N TYR A 98 -9.10 2.28 1.79
CA TYR A 98 -9.93 1.62 2.79
C TYR A 98 -11.36 1.42 2.27
N SER A 99 -12.09 0.49 2.88
CA SER A 99 -13.51 0.25 2.59
C SER A 99 -14.32 1.51 2.89
N ARG A 100 -15.23 1.87 1.99
CA ARG A 100 -16.12 3.03 2.17
C ARG A 100 -16.93 2.86 3.45
N GLY A 101 -16.99 3.95 4.23
CA GLY A 101 -17.71 4.01 5.51
C GLY A 101 -16.95 3.42 6.70
N ASP A 102 -15.83 2.73 6.50
CA ASP A 102 -14.97 2.27 7.59
C ASP A 102 -13.90 3.32 7.92
N SER A 103 -13.47 3.38 9.19
CA SER A 103 -12.26 4.12 9.54
C SER A 103 -11.02 3.44 8.94
N PRO A 104 -9.94 4.19 8.64
CA PRO A 104 -8.67 3.62 8.17
C PRO A 104 -8.19 2.46 9.04
N VAL A 105 -8.21 2.65 10.37
CA VAL A 105 -7.78 1.65 11.36
C VAL A 105 -8.64 0.40 11.27
N TYR A 106 -9.96 0.54 11.17
CA TYR A 106 -10.87 -0.60 11.08
C TYR A 106 -10.64 -1.41 9.79
N SER A 107 -10.71 -0.75 8.63
CA SER A 107 -10.56 -1.42 7.34
C SER A 107 -9.22 -2.12 7.23
N ARG A 108 -8.11 -1.41 7.47
CA ARG A 108 -6.77 -1.99 7.30
C ARG A 108 -6.49 -3.12 8.29
N THR A 109 -7.00 -3.04 9.53
CA THR A 109 -6.83 -4.14 10.49
C THR A 109 -7.56 -5.38 10.00
N ARG A 110 -8.80 -5.24 9.53
CA ARG A 110 -9.57 -6.37 8.98
C ARG A 110 -8.91 -6.95 7.73
N ASP A 111 -8.61 -6.08 6.78
CA ASP A 111 -8.27 -6.45 5.41
C ASP A 111 -6.79 -6.86 5.26
N TYR A 112 -5.88 -6.42 6.14
CA TYR A 112 -4.43 -6.67 5.97
C TYR A 112 -3.85 -7.69 6.94
N THR A 113 -4.62 -8.13 7.94
CA THR A 113 -4.15 -9.13 8.90
C THR A 113 -4.56 -10.55 8.49
N PRO A 114 -3.65 -11.53 8.57
CA PRO A 114 -3.87 -12.89 8.05
C PRO A 114 -4.73 -13.77 8.95
N THR A 115 -4.83 -13.43 10.24
CA THR A 115 -5.56 -14.21 11.24
C THR A 115 -6.24 -13.31 12.27
N VAL A 116 -7.16 -13.89 13.03
CA VAL A 116 -7.61 -13.29 14.29
C VAL A 116 -6.56 -13.60 15.36
N PRO A 117 -5.98 -12.59 16.05
CA PRO A 117 -4.88 -12.82 16.98
C PRO A 117 -5.20 -13.76 18.14
N ARG A 118 -4.25 -14.64 18.47
CA ARG A 118 -4.30 -15.59 19.58
C ARG A 118 -4.10 -14.89 20.92
N GLY A 119 -5.20 -14.60 21.60
CA GLY A 119 -5.20 -14.16 23.00
C GLY A 119 -4.89 -12.68 23.23
N SER A 120 -5.08 -11.81 22.22
CA SER A 120 -5.06 -10.35 22.44
C SER A 120 -6.43 -9.85 22.89
N ALA A 121 -6.46 -8.80 23.72
CA ALA A 121 -7.69 -8.09 24.03
C ALA A 121 -8.32 -7.54 22.73
N ARG A 122 -9.66 -7.57 22.65
CA ARG A 122 -10.40 -6.95 21.53
C ARG A 122 -10.13 -5.44 21.56
N LYS A 123 -9.39 -4.94 20.57
CA LYS A 123 -9.16 -3.51 20.34
C LYS A 123 -10.40 -2.89 19.69
N GLN A 124 -10.63 -1.59 19.87
CA GLN A 124 -11.70 -0.84 19.21
C GLN A 124 -11.09 0.20 18.26
N ASP A 125 -11.86 0.59 17.24
CA ASP A 125 -11.49 1.71 16.35
C ASP A 125 -11.87 3.06 16.99
N PRO A 126 -11.48 4.21 16.38
CA PRO A 126 -11.83 5.54 16.91
C PRO A 126 -13.33 5.83 17.00
N LEU A 127 -14.18 5.01 16.37
CA LEU A 127 -15.64 5.11 16.40
C LEU A 127 -16.27 4.15 17.43
N GLY A 128 -15.46 3.46 18.24
CA GLY A 128 -15.92 2.53 19.28
C GLY A 128 -16.30 1.14 18.76
N ARG A 129 -16.08 0.85 17.48
CA ARG A 129 -16.38 -0.46 16.89
C ARG A 129 -15.27 -1.45 17.23
N ALA A 130 -15.64 -2.65 17.70
CA ALA A 130 -14.69 -3.73 17.92
C ALA A 130 -13.95 -4.08 16.61
N LEU A 131 -12.62 -4.02 16.63
CA LEU A 131 -11.80 -4.33 15.46
C LEU A 131 -11.98 -5.79 15.04
N VAL A 132 -12.10 -6.01 13.74
CA VAL A 132 -12.06 -7.32 13.10
C VAL A 132 -10.69 -7.49 12.45
N SER A 133 -10.22 -8.73 12.36
CA SER A 133 -8.93 -9.15 11.79
C SER A 133 -9.10 -10.47 11.05
N GLY A 134 -8.11 -10.86 10.25
CA GLY A 134 -8.06 -12.17 9.62
C GLY A 134 -8.67 -12.29 8.22
N GLU A 135 -8.97 -11.17 7.55
CA GLU A 135 -9.55 -11.22 6.20
C GLU A 135 -8.51 -11.02 5.07
N ALA A 136 -7.21 -10.98 5.36
CA ALA A 136 -6.18 -10.75 4.34
C ALA A 136 -6.23 -11.72 3.16
N ALA A 137 -6.49 -13.01 3.40
CA ALA A 137 -6.63 -13.99 2.32
C ALA A 137 -7.79 -13.65 1.36
N ALA A 138 -8.89 -13.12 1.90
CA ALA A 138 -10.08 -12.73 1.15
C ALA A 138 -9.87 -11.40 0.43
N TYR A 139 -9.27 -10.42 1.09
CA TYR A 139 -8.87 -9.16 0.47
C TYR A 139 -7.86 -9.36 -0.65
N ALA A 140 -6.87 -10.24 -0.45
CA ALA A 140 -5.93 -10.63 -1.49
C ALA A 140 -6.63 -11.25 -2.72
N ARG A 141 -7.76 -11.97 -2.55
CA ARG A 141 -8.53 -12.53 -3.70
C ARG A 141 -9.20 -11.42 -4.48
N PHE A 142 -9.80 -10.48 -3.77
CA PHE A 142 -10.39 -9.28 -4.35
C PHE A 142 -9.35 -8.48 -5.15
N VAL A 143 -8.14 -8.26 -4.59
CA VAL A 143 -7.08 -7.52 -5.29
C VAL A 143 -6.64 -8.25 -6.56
N THR A 144 -6.33 -9.54 -6.47
CA THR A 144 -5.78 -10.29 -7.62
C THR A 144 -6.82 -10.69 -8.66
N GLY A 145 -8.10 -10.69 -8.30
CA GLY A 145 -9.21 -10.94 -9.22
C GLY A 145 -9.78 -9.63 -9.76
N ASP A 146 -10.52 -8.92 -8.91
CA ASP A 146 -11.39 -7.82 -9.31
C ASP A 146 -10.59 -6.56 -9.65
N VAL A 147 -9.61 -6.18 -8.81
CA VAL A 147 -8.80 -4.98 -9.06
C VAL A 147 -7.90 -5.18 -10.28
N PHE A 148 -7.27 -6.35 -10.41
CA PHE A 148 -6.47 -6.67 -11.60
C PHE A 148 -7.28 -6.60 -12.89
N ALA A 149 -8.51 -7.15 -12.89
CA ALA A 149 -9.40 -7.06 -14.04
C ALA A 149 -9.77 -5.60 -14.36
N LEU A 150 -10.11 -4.79 -13.36
CA LEU A 150 -10.39 -3.36 -13.54
C LEU A 150 -9.20 -2.64 -14.17
N VAL A 151 -7.99 -2.86 -13.66
CA VAL A 151 -6.77 -2.21 -14.17
C VAL A 151 -6.47 -2.66 -15.61
N ALA A 152 -6.56 -3.96 -15.90
CA ALA A 152 -6.29 -4.51 -17.23
C ALA A 152 -7.27 -4.00 -18.29
N ALA A 153 -8.54 -3.80 -17.93
CA ALA A 153 -9.58 -3.34 -18.83
C ALA A 153 -9.51 -1.83 -19.13
N ASN A 154 -9.05 -1.02 -18.17
CA ASN A 154 -9.14 0.44 -18.27
C ASN A 154 -7.81 1.12 -18.62
N TYR A 155 -6.68 0.45 -18.45
CA TYR A 155 -5.37 1.06 -18.67
C TYR A 155 -4.46 0.23 -19.56
N ARG A 156 -3.50 0.90 -20.21
CA ARG A 156 -2.36 0.27 -20.88
C ARG A 156 -1.36 -0.23 -19.83
N ALA A 157 -1.81 -1.13 -18.99
CA ALA A 157 -1.01 -1.82 -17.99
C ALA A 157 -0.33 -3.05 -18.61
N ASP A 158 0.92 -3.27 -18.24
CA ASP A 158 1.60 -4.56 -18.39
C ASP A 158 1.36 -5.38 -17.12
N MET A 159 0.30 -6.19 -17.15
CA MET A 159 -0.09 -7.04 -16.03
C MET A 159 0.87 -8.23 -15.79
N ARG A 160 1.96 -8.34 -16.55
CA ARG A 160 3.08 -9.27 -16.27
C ARG A 160 4.20 -8.62 -15.46
N ARG A 161 4.15 -7.29 -15.25
CA ARG A 161 5.16 -6.50 -14.53
C ARG A 161 4.51 -5.73 -13.39
N LYS A 162 4.16 -6.45 -12.32
CA LYS A 162 3.44 -5.88 -11.17
C LYS A 162 4.32 -5.86 -9.92
N ILE A 163 4.29 -4.74 -9.22
CA ILE A 163 4.97 -4.50 -7.96
C ILE A 163 3.93 -4.30 -6.87
N PHE A 164 4.00 -5.03 -5.78
CA PHE A 164 3.21 -4.76 -4.58
C PHE A 164 4.01 -3.92 -3.59
N VAL A 165 3.38 -2.92 -2.99
CA VAL A 165 3.97 -2.08 -1.95
C VAL A 165 3.06 -2.05 -0.73
N GLY A 166 3.63 -2.34 0.43
CA GLY A 166 2.92 -2.23 1.71
C GLY A 166 3.85 -1.92 2.87
N HIS A 167 3.31 -1.22 3.86
CA HIS A 167 4.03 -0.83 5.09
C HIS A 167 3.33 -1.35 6.33
N SER A 168 4.06 -1.78 7.35
CA SER A 168 3.46 -2.25 8.61
C SER A 168 2.51 -3.45 8.34
N TYR A 169 1.22 -3.34 8.67
CA TYR A 169 0.20 -4.33 8.27
C TYR A 169 0.06 -4.51 6.76
N GLY A 170 0.30 -3.47 5.95
CA GLY A 170 0.38 -3.63 4.50
C GLY A 170 1.51 -4.59 4.09
N GLY A 171 2.59 -4.67 4.89
CA GLY A 171 3.65 -5.67 4.74
C GLY A 171 3.16 -7.09 5.03
N LEU A 172 2.28 -7.27 6.02
CA LEU A 172 1.63 -8.56 6.29
C LEU A 172 0.75 -9.00 5.12
N LEU A 173 -0.06 -8.09 4.57
CA LEU A 173 -0.84 -8.41 3.36
C LEU A 173 0.06 -8.77 2.18
N GLY A 174 1.18 -8.06 2.00
CA GLY A 174 2.15 -8.38 0.96
C GLY A 174 2.70 -9.81 1.10
N LEU A 175 3.06 -10.22 2.32
CA LEU A 175 3.51 -11.58 2.58
C LEU A 175 2.38 -12.62 2.46
N GLU A 176 1.16 -12.29 2.87
CA GLU A 176 -0.02 -13.14 2.67
C GLU A 176 -0.23 -13.41 1.18
N ILE A 177 -0.16 -12.38 0.33
CA ILE A 177 -0.25 -12.55 -1.12
C ILE A 177 0.92 -13.37 -1.64
N LEU A 178 2.15 -13.10 -1.20
CA LEU A 178 3.36 -13.82 -1.62
C LEU A 178 3.23 -15.33 -1.40
N PHE A 179 2.73 -15.77 -0.23
CA PHE A 179 2.61 -17.20 0.08
C PHE A 179 1.34 -17.84 -0.47
N THR A 180 0.24 -17.10 -0.62
CA THR A 180 -1.04 -17.68 -1.08
C THR A 180 -1.27 -17.58 -2.58
N ARG A 181 -0.61 -16.63 -3.25
CA ARG A 181 -0.67 -16.38 -4.70
C ARG A 181 0.71 -15.92 -5.21
N PRO A 182 1.73 -16.81 -5.21
CA PRO A 182 3.12 -16.45 -5.51
C PRO A 182 3.35 -15.90 -6.94
N ASP A 183 2.42 -16.12 -7.86
CA ASP A 183 2.44 -15.62 -9.24
C ASP A 183 1.75 -14.25 -9.42
N ALA A 184 1.05 -13.77 -8.37
CA ALA A 184 0.27 -12.54 -8.45
C ALA A 184 1.16 -11.31 -8.71
N PHE A 185 2.28 -11.17 -8.01
CA PHE A 185 3.22 -10.06 -8.19
C PHE A 185 4.63 -10.58 -8.42
N GLN A 186 5.38 -9.92 -9.30
CA GLN A 186 6.75 -10.29 -9.61
C GLN A 186 7.71 -9.68 -8.58
N HIS A 187 7.35 -8.52 -8.02
CA HIS A 187 8.17 -7.79 -7.07
C HIS A 187 7.35 -7.29 -5.88
N TYR A 188 7.96 -7.29 -4.71
CA TYR A 188 7.38 -6.80 -3.47
C TYR A 188 8.33 -5.77 -2.85
N ILE A 189 7.78 -4.66 -2.37
CA ILE A 189 8.47 -3.63 -1.58
C ILE A 189 7.74 -3.56 -0.25
N LEU A 190 8.32 -4.16 0.78
CA LEU A 190 7.67 -4.35 2.08
C LEU A 190 8.42 -3.54 3.14
N GLY A 191 7.78 -2.46 3.59
CA GLY A 191 8.28 -1.60 4.67
C GLY A 191 7.86 -2.12 6.02
N SER A 192 8.82 -2.30 6.93
CA SER A 192 8.62 -2.61 8.34
C SER A 192 7.47 -3.60 8.60
N PRO A 193 7.47 -4.79 7.96
CA PRO A 193 6.35 -5.71 8.06
C PRO A 193 6.14 -6.10 9.53
N SER A 194 4.87 -6.07 9.99
CA SER A 194 4.51 -6.32 11.39
C SER A 194 4.60 -7.80 11.77
N LEU A 195 5.77 -8.41 11.60
CA LEU A 195 6.03 -9.84 11.77
C LEU A 195 5.78 -10.35 13.20
N TRP A 196 5.62 -9.46 14.17
CA TRP A 196 5.19 -9.80 15.53
C TRP A 196 3.71 -10.20 15.62
N PHE A 197 2.90 -9.78 14.65
CA PHE A 197 1.45 -9.97 14.66
C PHE A 197 1.06 -11.43 14.90
N ASP A 198 0.03 -11.61 15.73
CA ASP A 198 -0.49 -12.91 16.14
C ASP A 198 0.64 -13.89 16.51
N ARG A 199 1.51 -13.48 17.45
CA ARG A 199 2.62 -14.30 17.96
C ARG A 199 3.60 -14.77 16.87
N GLY A 200 3.75 -14.02 15.78
CA GLY A 200 4.63 -14.41 14.69
C GLY A 200 3.99 -15.33 13.65
N VAL A 201 2.70 -15.18 13.38
CA VAL A 201 1.96 -16.07 12.46
C VAL A 201 2.57 -16.14 11.06
N MET A 202 3.28 -15.10 10.60
CA MET A 202 3.95 -15.15 9.29
C MET A 202 5.11 -16.14 9.24
N PHE A 203 5.78 -16.42 10.36
CA PHE A 203 6.78 -17.48 10.44
C PHE A 203 6.13 -18.87 10.31
N ASP A 204 4.91 -19.03 10.80
CA ASP A 204 4.13 -20.26 10.59
C ASP A 204 3.76 -20.42 9.11
N ARG A 205 3.28 -19.35 8.46
CA ARG A 205 2.95 -19.34 7.02
C ARG A 205 4.14 -19.64 6.13
N GLU A 206 5.29 -19.07 6.47
CA GLU A 206 6.55 -19.30 5.75
C GLU A 206 6.96 -20.77 5.79
N ARG A 207 6.96 -21.38 6.99
CA ARG A 207 7.24 -22.80 7.18
C ARG A 207 6.24 -23.70 6.45
N ASP A 208 4.96 -23.38 6.52
CA ASP A 208 3.90 -24.15 5.85
C ASP A 208 4.08 -24.10 4.32
N TYR A 209 4.43 -22.92 3.78
CA TYR A 209 4.75 -22.77 2.36
C TYR A 209 5.95 -23.63 1.96
N ALA A 210 7.03 -23.59 2.75
CA ALA A 210 8.25 -24.36 2.51
C ALA A 210 8.06 -25.87 2.58
N ALA A 211 7.12 -26.34 3.41
CA ALA A 211 6.77 -27.75 3.48
C ALA A 211 6.09 -28.25 2.19
N ALA A 212 5.31 -27.38 1.53
CA ALA A 212 4.51 -27.72 0.36
C ALA A 212 5.17 -27.33 -0.99
N HIS A 213 6.15 -26.43 -1.00
CA HIS A 213 6.72 -25.88 -2.23
C HIS A 213 8.25 -25.93 -2.23
N LYS A 214 8.83 -25.99 -3.43
CA LYS A 214 10.29 -25.99 -3.66
C LYS A 214 10.80 -24.74 -4.36
N ASP A 215 9.91 -23.84 -4.73
CA ASP A 215 10.23 -22.58 -5.37
C ASP A 215 9.26 -21.48 -4.94
N LEU A 216 9.69 -20.23 -5.06
CA LEU A 216 8.90 -19.02 -4.81
C LEU A 216 9.34 -17.93 -5.82
N PRO A 217 8.65 -17.78 -6.96
CA PRO A 217 9.11 -16.95 -8.08
C PRO A 217 8.82 -15.45 -7.87
N ALA A 218 9.51 -14.82 -6.91
CA ALA A 218 9.33 -13.42 -6.57
C ALA A 218 10.64 -12.73 -6.18
N SER A 219 10.68 -11.40 -6.26
CA SER A 219 11.73 -10.62 -5.60
C SER A 219 11.16 -9.72 -4.52
N VAL A 220 11.78 -9.70 -3.35
CA VAL A 220 11.31 -8.95 -2.19
C VAL A 220 12.38 -7.98 -1.73
N PHE A 221 12.04 -6.68 -1.73
CA PHE A 221 12.82 -5.65 -1.06
C PHE A 221 12.16 -5.36 0.29
N PHE A 222 12.86 -5.68 1.36
CA PHE A 222 12.48 -5.31 2.72
C PHE A 222 13.22 -4.04 3.13
N GLY A 223 12.49 -3.06 3.65
CA GLY A 223 13.06 -1.85 4.25
C GLY A 223 12.56 -1.66 5.67
N ILE A 224 13.41 -1.25 6.60
CA ILE A 224 13.02 -1.02 8.01
C ILE A 224 13.86 0.10 8.65
N GLY A 225 13.28 0.85 9.58
CA GLY A 225 13.98 1.87 10.34
C GLY A 225 14.84 1.25 11.44
N ALA A 226 16.07 1.73 11.61
CA ALA A 226 16.97 1.24 12.64
C ALA A 226 16.43 1.47 14.06
N ARG A 227 15.58 2.49 14.27
CA ARG A 227 14.97 2.81 15.57
C ARG A 227 13.75 1.95 15.90
N GLU A 228 13.40 0.99 15.03
CA GLU A 228 12.37 -0.02 15.30
C GLU A 228 12.90 -1.24 16.06
N THR A 229 14.16 -1.19 16.51
CA THR A 229 14.69 -2.11 17.54
C THR A 229 14.00 -1.91 18.88
N LEU A 230 13.92 -2.98 19.65
CA LEU A 230 13.36 -2.92 20.99
C LEU A 230 14.27 -2.12 21.93
N ALA A 231 13.68 -1.34 22.83
CA ALA A 231 14.44 -0.54 23.80
C ALA A 231 15.32 -1.43 24.70
N ARG A 232 16.51 -0.93 25.06
CA ARG A 232 17.46 -1.65 25.91
C ARG A 232 16.82 -2.06 27.25
N GLY A 233 17.02 -3.31 27.64
CA GLY A 233 16.50 -3.87 28.90
C GLY A 233 15.09 -4.45 28.81
N ARG A 234 14.40 -4.32 27.67
CA ARG A 234 13.14 -5.00 27.40
C ARG A 234 13.39 -6.41 26.83
N LYS A 235 12.45 -7.32 27.06
CA LYS A 235 12.53 -8.70 26.57
C LYS A 235 11.67 -8.84 25.32
N ARG A 236 12.31 -9.23 24.21
CA ARG A 236 11.60 -9.48 22.94
C ARG A 236 10.55 -10.58 23.11
N SER A 237 9.32 -10.30 22.72
CA SER A 237 8.19 -11.22 22.82
C SER A 237 7.13 -10.89 21.77
N ARG A 238 7.00 -11.73 20.73
CA ARG A 238 5.91 -11.58 19.73
C ARG A 238 4.53 -11.82 20.33
N ALA A 239 4.47 -12.64 21.38
CA ALA A 239 3.20 -12.96 22.04
C ALA A 239 2.65 -11.81 22.90
N GLU A 240 3.54 -10.97 23.44
CA GLU A 240 3.18 -9.81 24.26
C GLU A 240 3.23 -8.50 23.46
N GLU A 241 3.39 -8.58 22.13
CA GLU A 241 3.58 -7.44 21.23
C GLU A 241 4.82 -6.56 21.58
N GLU A 242 5.78 -7.08 22.36
CA GLU A 242 7.08 -6.46 22.64
C GLU A 242 8.10 -6.84 21.55
N ALA A 243 7.85 -6.36 20.33
CA ALA A 243 8.64 -6.74 19.17
C ALA A 243 9.96 -5.96 19.07
N ASP A 244 11.04 -6.67 18.73
CA ASP A 244 12.18 -6.06 18.06
C ASP A 244 11.99 -6.28 16.55
N MET A 245 11.47 -5.27 15.86
CA MET A 245 11.06 -5.43 14.47
C MET A 245 12.25 -5.64 13.53
N VAL A 246 13.41 -5.05 13.85
CA VAL A 246 14.64 -5.24 13.09
C VAL A 246 15.14 -6.68 13.23
N ALA A 247 15.14 -7.22 14.45
CA ALA A 247 15.49 -8.62 14.69
C ALA A 247 14.49 -9.58 14.05
N ASP A 248 13.17 -9.30 14.14
CA ASP A 248 12.13 -10.10 13.49
C ASP A 248 12.33 -10.17 11.98
N LEU A 249 12.61 -9.03 11.34
CA LEU A 249 12.82 -8.99 9.90
C LEU A 249 14.07 -9.76 9.47
N ARG A 250 15.17 -9.62 10.22
CA ARG A 250 16.42 -10.35 9.93
C ARG A 250 16.23 -11.86 10.07
N GLU A 251 15.54 -12.30 11.12
CA GLU A 251 15.23 -13.72 11.36
C GLU A 251 14.33 -14.29 10.25
N PHE A 252 13.32 -13.51 9.83
CA PHE A 252 12.41 -13.92 8.76
C PHE A 252 13.11 -14.02 7.40
N ASP A 253 13.95 -13.05 7.04
CA ASP A 253 14.76 -13.09 5.82
C ASP A 253 15.74 -14.28 5.83
N GLN A 254 16.34 -14.59 6.98
CA GLN A 254 17.18 -15.77 7.14
C GLN A 254 16.41 -17.08 6.95
N ALA A 255 15.17 -17.17 7.46
CA ALA A 255 14.30 -18.34 7.23
C ALA A 255 14.04 -18.53 5.74
N LEU A 256 13.59 -17.49 5.03
CA LEU A 256 13.38 -17.51 3.58
C LEU A 256 14.64 -17.93 2.81
N ALA A 257 15.80 -17.35 3.15
CA ALA A 257 17.06 -17.67 2.51
C ALA A 257 17.51 -19.13 2.74
N SER A 258 17.15 -19.73 3.88
CA SER A 258 17.53 -21.09 4.23
C SER A 258 16.93 -22.15 3.29
N HIS A 259 15.76 -21.85 2.69
CA HIS A 259 15.07 -22.73 1.76
C HIS A 259 15.68 -22.76 0.36
N ARG A 260 16.50 -21.75 0.00
CA ARG A 260 17.19 -21.65 -1.29
C ARG A 260 16.25 -21.78 -2.50
N TYR A 261 15.07 -21.17 -2.42
CA TYR A 261 14.13 -21.12 -3.54
C TYR A 261 14.81 -20.53 -4.79
N PRO A 262 14.89 -21.26 -5.92
CA PRO A 262 15.59 -20.79 -7.11
C PRO A 262 15.07 -19.47 -7.68
N GLY A 263 13.76 -19.24 -7.59
CA GLY A 263 13.07 -18.06 -8.09
C GLY A 263 12.96 -16.91 -7.08
N LEU A 264 13.40 -17.09 -5.84
CA LEU A 264 13.31 -16.04 -4.81
C LEU A 264 14.58 -15.21 -4.77
N THR A 265 14.44 -13.89 -4.73
CA THR A 265 15.52 -12.99 -4.35
C THR A 265 15.05 -12.03 -3.27
N THR A 266 15.71 -12.02 -2.13
CA THR A 266 15.44 -11.05 -1.05
C THR A 266 16.56 -10.01 -0.95
N ARG A 267 16.19 -8.81 -0.53
CA ARG A 267 17.13 -7.73 -0.16
C ARG A 267 16.59 -7.03 1.06
N VAL A 268 17.37 -6.99 2.14
CA VAL A 268 17.02 -6.25 3.36
C VAL A 268 17.85 -4.98 3.44
N LYS A 269 17.18 -3.84 3.71
CA LYS A 269 17.83 -2.58 4.01
C LYS A 269 17.33 -2.02 5.34
N VAL A 270 18.26 -1.83 6.27
CA VAL A 270 18.02 -1.09 7.52
C VAL A 270 18.44 0.36 7.31
N PHE A 271 17.53 1.30 7.54
CA PHE A 271 17.77 2.73 7.39
C PHE A 271 18.16 3.33 8.74
N ALA A 272 19.38 3.85 8.83
CA ALA A 272 19.87 4.53 10.03
C ALA A 272 18.98 5.75 10.36
N ASP A 273 18.80 6.02 11.65
CA ASP A 273 18.06 7.17 12.20
C ASP A 273 16.55 7.25 11.91
N GLU A 274 16.01 6.32 11.15
CA GLU A 274 14.57 6.24 10.86
C GLU A 274 13.83 5.38 11.87
N ASP A 275 12.55 5.72 12.06
CA ASP A 275 11.57 4.97 12.84
C ASP A 275 10.41 4.45 11.95
N HIS A 276 9.44 3.81 12.59
CA HIS A 276 8.30 3.17 11.90
C HIS A 276 7.46 4.16 11.07
N ALA A 277 7.40 5.44 11.46
CA ALA A 277 6.60 6.45 10.77
C ALA A 277 7.37 7.08 9.61
N SER A 278 8.66 7.31 9.80
CA SER A 278 9.52 8.07 8.89
C SER A 278 10.12 7.24 7.75
N VAL A 279 10.29 5.93 7.92
CA VAL A 279 11.05 5.11 6.97
C VAL A 279 10.36 4.87 5.61
N PHE A 280 9.03 4.95 5.53
CA PHE A 280 8.28 4.49 4.35
C PHE A 280 8.70 5.14 3.01
N PRO A 281 8.88 6.48 2.89
CA PRO A 281 9.36 7.11 1.67
C PRO A 281 10.75 6.61 1.22
N LEU A 282 11.62 6.24 2.16
CA LEU A 282 12.94 5.68 1.84
C LEU A 282 12.83 4.24 1.35
N VAL A 283 11.98 3.42 1.99
CA VAL A 283 11.67 2.06 1.52
C VAL A 283 11.17 2.12 0.08
N LEU A 284 10.20 2.99 -0.20
CA LEU A 284 9.66 3.22 -1.54
C LEU A 284 10.74 3.61 -2.55
N THR A 285 11.53 4.64 -2.23
CA THR A 285 12.56 5.17 -3.13
C THR A 285 13.60 4.11 -3.48
N HIS A 286 14.10 3.38 -2.48
CA HIS A 286 15.10 2.33 -2.71
C HIS A 286 14.50 1.07 -3.33
N GLY A 287 13.29 0.69 -2.95
CA GLY A 287 12.58 -0.47 -3.50
C GLY A 287 12.25 -0.29 -4.98
N LEU A 288 11.74 0.88 -5.39
CA LEU A 288 11.48 1.15 -6.81
C LEU A 288 12.76 1.08 -7.64
N ARG A 289 13.85 1.68 -7.15
CA ARG A 289 15.17 1.63 -7.81
C ARG A 289 15.80 0.24 -7.85
N ALA A 290 15.42 -0.65 -6.94
CA ALA A 290 15.93 -2.02 -6.90
C ALA A 290 15.46 -2.85 -8.11
N TRP A 291 14.30 -2.49 -8.69
CA TRP A 291 13.61 -3.29 -9.71
C TRP A 291 13.40 -2.55 -11.03
N LEU A 292 12.95 -1.30 -10.97
CA LEU A 292 12.74 -0.47 -12.15
C LEU A 292 14.08 0.17 -12.52
N LYS A 293 14.80 -0.49 -13.43
CA LYS A 293 16.07 0.02 -13.95
C LYS A 293 15.86 1.31 -14.73
N SER A 294 16.94 2.08 -14.85
CA SER A 294 16.97 3.19 -15.79
C SER A 294 16.76 2.66 -17.20
N GLY A 295 15.82 3.24 -17.96
CA GLY A 295 15.74 2.97 -19.40
C GLY A 295 17.11 3.30 -20.03
N LYS A 296 17.60 2.42 -20.91
CA LYS A 296 18.74 2.77 -21.76
C LYS A 296 18.36 3.92 -22.68
#